data_AF-A0A6H0SGZ1-F1
#
_entry.id   AF-A0A6H0SGZ1-F1
#
_cell.length_a   1.000
_cell.length_b   1.000
_cell.length_c   1.000
_cell.angle_alpha   90.00
_cell.angle_beta   90.00
_cell.angle_gamma   90.00
#
_symmetry.space_group_name_H-M   'P 1'
#
loop_
_entity.id
_entity.type
_entity.pdbx_description
1 polymer ?
#
loop_
_entity_poly.entity_id
_entity_poly.type
_entity_poly.pdbx_seq_one_letter_code
_entity_poly.pdbx_strand_id
1 'polypeptide(L)' 'MKQKTLTLELSNDQFADLANALEDHRDYFKKRANEAMFGFGLDTGYWTSRSEDVQELLDLVLNNARQTR' A
#
# COMPACT_ATOMS: atom_id res chain seq x y z
N MET A 1 13.50 -1.01 -15.20
CA MET A 1 12.93 -1.62 -13.97
C MET A 1 12.91 -3.13 -14.14
N LYS A 2 13.32 -3.90 -13.13
CA LYS A 2 13.14 -5.37 -13.14
C LYS A 2 11.69 -5.66 -12.78
N GLN A 3 10.92 -6.15 -13.74
CA GLN A 3 9.57 -6.63 -13.51
C GLN A 3 9.66 -7.88 -12.63
N LYS A 4 9.10 -7.84 -11.43
CA LYS A 4 8.98 -9.00 -10.55
C LYS A 4 7.52 -9.44 -10.61
N THR A 5 7.27 -10.61 -11.16
CA THR A 5 5.93 -11.22 -11.15
C THR A 5 5.77 -12.01 -9.87
N LEU A 6 4.70 -11.72 -9.13
CA LEU A 6 4.28 -12.47 -7.95
C LEU A 6 2.91 -13.07 -8.24
N THR A 7 2.80 -14.39 -8.18
CA THR A 7 1.54 -15.12 -8.32
C THR A 7 1.16 -15.64 -6.94
N LEU A 8 -0.03 -15.28 -6.47
CA LEU A 8 -0.56 -15.69 -5.17
C LEU A 8 -1.90 -16.38 -5.38
N GLU A 9 -2.09 -17.52 -4.76
CA GLU A 9 -3.38 -18.17 -4.61
C GLU A 9 -3.84 -17.93 -3.16
N LEU A 10 -4.87 -17.11 -2.98
CA LEU A 10 -5.36 -16.68 -1.68
C LEU A 10 -6.83 -17.07 -1.54
N SER A 11 -7.24 -17.46 -0.34
CA SER A 11 -8.66 -17.48 0.01
C SER A 11 -9.24 -16.05 0.02
N ASN A 12 -10.57 -15.93 0.02
CA ASN A 12 -11.23 -14.62 0.14
C ASN A 12 -10.81 -13.87 1.41
N ASP A 13 -10.68 -14.57 2.53
CA ASP A 13 -10.26 -13.97 3.80
C ASP A 13 -8.81 -13.52 3.74
N GLN A 14 -7.90 -14.35 3.21
CA GLN A 14 -6.49 -13.99 3.04
C GLN A 14 -6.32 -12.79 2.10
N PHE A 15 -7.16 -12.69 1.07
CA PHE A 15 -7.18 -11.53 0.18
C PHE A 15 -7.66 -10.27 0.90
N ALA A 16 -8.75 -10.37 1.68
CA ALA A 16 -9.26 -9.24 2.46
C ALA A 16 -8.23 -8.77 3.51
N ASP A 17 -7.59 -9.71 4.21
CA ASP A 17 -6.53 -9.42 5.18
C ASP A 17 -5.34 -8.72 4.52
N LEU A 18 -4.93 -9.17 3.32
CA LEU A 18 -3.87 -8.51 2.55
C LEU A 18 -4.25 -7.08 2.16
N ALA A 19 -5.47 -6.87 1.68
CA ALA A 19 -5.96 -5.53 1.32
C ALA A 19 -5.98 -4.60 2.53
N ASN A 20 -6.55 -5.06 3.65
CA ASN A 20 -6.61 -4.31 4.90
C ASN A 20 -5.21 -3.96 5.42
N ALA A 21 -4.28 -4.90 5.41
CA ALA A 21 -2.91 -4.66 5.84
C ALA A 21 -2.19 -3.59 4.98
N LEU A 22 -2.45 -3.58 3.67
CA LEU A 22 -1.91 -2.56 2.76
C LEU A 22 -2.56 -1.18 3.00
N GLU A 23 -3.87 -1.14 3.27
CA GLU A 23 -4.58 0.09 3.64
C GLU A 23 -4.04 0.69 4.94
N ASP A 24 -3.91 -0.12 5.98
CA ASP A 24 -3.35 0.29 7.27
C ASP A 24 -1.92 0.82 7.12
N HIS A 25 -1.10 0.16 6.30
CA HIS A 25 0.28 0.57 6.08
C HIS A 25 0.38 1.89 5.28
N ARG A 26 -0.46 2.06 4.26
CA ARG A 26 -0.58 3.32 3.51
C ARG A 26 -1.00 4.45 4.45
N ASP A 27 -2.01 4.22 5.29
CA ASP A 27 -2.58 5.25 6.16
C ASP A 27 -1.61 5.61 7.29
N TYR A 28 -0.81 4.66 7.75
CA TYR A 28 0.35 4.94 8.59
C TYR A 28 1.31 5.94 7.92
N PHE A 29 1.70 5.73 6.66
CA PHE A 29 2.60 6.67 5.97
C PHE A 29 1.95 8.04 5.74
N LYS A 30 0.66 8.11 5.40
CA LYS A 30 -0.07 9.39 5.31
C LYS A 30 -0.04 10.14 6.64
N LYS A 31 -0.24 9.44 7.76
CA LYS A 31 -0.12 10.04 9.09
C LYS A 31 1.29 10.56 9.36
N ARG A 32 2.32 9.80 9.01
CA ARG A 32 3.73 10.24 9.16
C ARG A 32 4.05 11.46 8.28
N ALA A 33 3.50 11.54 7.08
CA ALA A 33 3.65 12.72 6.20
C ALA A 33 3.05 13.97 6.85
N ASN A 34 1.85 13.85 7.44
CA ASN A 34 1.21 14.95 8.17
C ASN A 34 2.03 15.36 9.41
N GLU A 35 2.55 14.40 10.18
CA GLU A 35 3.42 14.68 11.33
C GLU A 35 4.73 15.37 10.91
N ALA A 36 5.32 14.95 9.78
CA ALA A 36 6.55 15.54 9.24
C ALA A 36 6.38 17.00 8.81
N MET A 37 5.18 17.43 8.40
CA MET A 37 4.90 18.84 8.11
C MET A 37 5.09 19.75 9.34
N PHE A 38 5.01 19.17 10.54
CA PHE A 38 5.26 19.86 11.81
C PHE A 38 6.70 19.66 12.34
N GLY A 39 7.61 19.11 11.53
CA GLY A 39 9.02 18.94 11.87
C GLY A 39 9.36 17.65 12.62
N PHE A 40 8.46 16.65 12.64
CA PHE A 40 8.72 15.36 13.29
C PHE A 40 9.18 14.26 12.32
N GLY A 41 10.35 13.66 12.59
CA GLY A 41 10.82 12.48 11.86
C GLY A 41 11.47 12.79 10.51
N LEU A 42 11.30 11.88 9.53
CA LEU A 42 11.81 12.06 8.15
C LEU A 42 10.97 13.07 7.37
N ASP A 43 11.51 13.53 6.24
CA ASP A 43 10.87 14.52 5.36
C ASP A 43 9.46 14.10 4.89
N THR A 44 8.58 15.09 4.73
CA THR A 44 7.20 14.88 4.24
C THR A 44 7.19 14.20 2.88
N GLY A 45 8.08 14.58 1.96
CA GLY A 45 8.16 14.01 0.62
C GLY A 45 8.50 12.51 0.64
N TYR A 46 9.37 12.08 1.56
CA TYR A 46 9.65 10.66 1.75
C TYR A 46 8.41 9.89 2.19
N TRP A 47 7.67 10.36 3.20
CA TRP A 47 6.48 9.65 3.67
C TRP A 47 5.36 9.64 2.64
N THR A 48 5.19 10.73 1.90
CA THR A 48 4.24 10.81 0.79
C THR A 48 4.57 9.78 -0.27
N SER A 49 5.82 9.71 -0.75
CA SER A 49 6.21 8.75 -1.78
C SER A 49 6.01 7.30 -1.33
N ARG A 50 6.27 7.01 -0.04
CA ARG A 50 6.00 5.68 0.52
C ARG A 50 4.51 5.36 0.59
N SER A 51 3.66 6.34 0.86
CA SER A 51 2.20 6.13 0.83
C SER A 51 1.69 5.88 -0.58
N GLU A 52 2.28 6.53 -1.59
CA GLU A 52 1.97 6.34 -3.01
C GLU A 52 2.40 4.94 -3.48
N ASP A 53 3.63 4.50 -3.15
CA ASP A 53 4.10 3.15 -3.48
C ASP A 53 3.16 2.05 -2.93
N VAL A 54 2.65 2.22 -1.70
CA VAL A 54 1.72 1.25 -1.10
C VAL A 54 0.33 1.34 -1.74
N GLN A 55 -0.13 2.55 -2.09
CA GLN A 55 -1.37 2.73 -2.83
C GLN A 55 -1.33 2.03 -4.19
N GLU A 56 -0.24 2.17 -4.94
CA GLU A 56 -0.06 1.47 -6.22
C GLU A 56 -0.11 -0.05 -6.04
N LEU A 57 0.52 -0.59 -4.99
CA LEU A 57 0.46 -2.02 -4.68
C LEU A 57 -0.95 -2.47 -4.30
N LEU A 58 -1.65 -1.70 -3.47
CA LEU A 58 -3.04 -1.98 -3.11
C LEU A 58 -3.94 -2.01 -4.34
N ASP A 59 -3.78 -1.05 -5.25
CA ASP A 59 -4.54 -1.00 -6.50
C ASP A 59 -4.28 -2.21 -7.38
N LEU A 60 -3.03 -2.68 -7.46
CA LEU A 60 -2.70 -3.94 -8.14
C LEU A 60 -3.43 -5.12 -7.51
N VAL A 61 -3.40 -5.26 -6.17
CA VAL A 61 -4.08 -6.35 -5.45
C VAL A 61 -5.60 -6.31 -5.71
N LEU A 62 -6.24 -5.15 -5.55
CA LEU A 62 -7.68 -4.97 -5.73
C LEU A 62 -8.14 -5.19 -7.17
N ASN A 63 -7.34 -4.77 -8.16
CA ASN A 63 -7.67 -4.97 -9.58
C ASN A 63 -7.56 -6.42 -10.03
N ASN A 64 -6.62 -7.20 -9.48
CA ASN A 64 -6.51 -8.62 -9.78
C ASN A 64 -7.73 -9.43 -9.29
N ALA A 65 -8.31 -9.09 -8.13
CA ALA A 65 -9.52 -9.77 -7.65
C ALA A 65 -10.77 -9.52 -8.50
N ARG A 66 -10.84 -8.40 -9.22
CA ARG A 66 -11.96 -8.10 -10.13
C ARG A 66 -11.92 -8.93 -11.41
N GLN A 67 -10.75 -9.44 -11.81
CA GLN A 67 -10.59 -10.22 -13.04
C GLN A 67 -10.98 -11.70 -12.87
N THR A 68 -11.14 -12.17 -11.63
CA THR A 68 -11.45 -13.58 -11.32
C THR A 68 -12.95 -13.83 -11.08
N ARG A 69 -13.83 -12.85 -11.32
CA ARG A 69 -15.29 -12.99 -11.22
C ARG A 69 -15.95 -13.24 -12.57
#